data_AF-A0A1Y1N913-F1
#
_entry.id   AF-A0A1Y1N913-F1
#
_cell.length_a   1.000
_cell.length_b   1.000
_cell.length_c   1.000
_cell.angle_alpha   90.00
_cell.angle_beta   90.00
_cell.angle_gamma   90.00
#
_symmetry.space_group_name_H-M   'P 1'
#
loop_
_entity.id
_entity.type
_entity.pdbx_description
1 polymer ?
#
loop_
_entity_poly.entity_id
_entity_poly.type
_entity_poly.pdbx_seq_one_letter_code
_entity_poly.pdbx_strand_id
1 'polypeptide(L)'
;CISRPLVTKMKPFTIGDQFMRTCYAVINGDDVTVAYIAHLQNISLTVIDKFHSHFEKFKSFPRETIEDEIVLSYKGPNILDIEGFDLITDPTRLMSLHCILFPNADLCSTMKRTYPTTSKTIEDSV
;
A
#
# COMPACT_ATOMS: atom_id res chain seq x y z
N CYS A 1 11.45 3.12 -1.39
CA CYS A 1 12.60 2.24 -1.03
C CYS A 1 13.91 3.03 -1.10
N ILE A 2 14.93 2.65 -0.31
CA ILE A 2 16.23 3.36 -0.28
C ILE A 2 17.34 2.30 -0.27
N SER A 3 18.33 2.45 -1.15
CA SER A 3 19.45 1.51 -1.24
C SER A 3 20.46 1.72 -0.11
N ARG A 4 21.20 0.66 0.25
CA ARG A 4 22.25 0.74 1.29
C ARG A 4 23.32 1.82 1.03
N PRO A 5 23.82 2.02 -0.21
CA PRO A 5 24.73 3.13 -0.50
C PRO A 5 24.12 4.51 -0.22
N LEU A 6 22.85 4.72 -0.59
CA LEU A 6 22.16 5.98 -0.31
C LEU A 6 21.98 6.21 1.19
N VAL A 7 21.57 5.19 1.95
CA VAL A 7 21.51 5.28 3.42
C VAL A 7 22.87 5.67 4.00
N THR A 8 23.97 5.12 3.46
CA THR A 8 25.33 5.46 3.90
C THR A 8 25.66 6.93 3.65
N LYS A 9 25.21 7.48 2.51
CA LYS A 9 25.35 8.91 2.19
C LYS A 9 24.48 9.81 3.08
N MET A 10 23.30 9.34 3.48
CA MET A 10 22.36 10.07 4.36
C MET A 10 22.79 10.10 5.83
N LYS A 11 23.70 9.20 6.26
CA LYS A 11 24.14 9.06 7.67
C LYS A 11 24.41 10.36 8.42
N PRO A 12 25.11 11.38 7.87
CA PRO A 12 25.37 12.62 8.60
C PRO A 12 24.10 13.37 9.05
N PHE A 13 22.96 13.13 8.39
CA PHE A 13 21.67 13.75 8.68
C PHE A 13 20.74 12.84 9.49
N THR A 14 21.08 11.56 9.66
CA THR A 14 20.18 10.57 10.26
C THR A 14 20.71 9.92 11.53
N ILE A 15 22.00 10.08 11.86
CA ILE A 15 22.62 9.48 13.05
C ILE A 15 22.33 10.34 14.29
N GLY A 16 22.12 9.68 15.43
CA GLY A 16 21.88 10.35 16.72
C GLY A 16 20.55 11.08 16.72
N ASP A 17 20.54 12.33 17.19
CA ASP A 17 19.36 13.19 17.23
C ASP A 17 19.15 14.01 15.95
N GLN A 18 20.03 13.87 14.95
CA GLN A 18 20.02 14.69 13.73
C GLN A 18 18.74 14.51 12.92
N PHE A 19 18.24 13.27 12.79
CA PHE A 19 16.99 13.02 12.08
C PHE A 19 15.83 13.77 12.73
N MET A 20 15.72 13.68 14.06
CA MET A 20 14.67 14.37 14.82
C MET A 20 14.79 15.89 14.70
N ARG A 21 16.01 16.44 14.76
CA ARG A 21 16.25 17.87 14.54
C ARG A 21 15.78 18.33 13.16
N THR A 22 16.07 17.55 12.11
CA THR A 22 15.58 17.85 10.76
C THR A 22 14.05 17.73 10.69
N CYS A 23 13.46 16.70 11.28
CA CYS A 23 12.00 16.53 11.34
C CYS A 23 11.31 17.74 11.98
N TYR A 24 11.82 18.22 13.13
CA TYR A 24 11.32 19.43 13.78
C TYR A 24 11.51 20.70 12.96
N ALA A 25 12.63 20.82 12.24
CA ALA A 25 12.90 21.98 11.39
C ALA A 25 11.99 22.03 10.16
N VAL A 26 11.65 20.88 9.57
CA VAL A 26 10.79 20.78 8.38
C VAL A 26 9.30 20.82 8.77
N ILE A 27 8.94 20.63 10.04
CA ILE A 27 7.57 20.67 10.58
C ILE A 27 6.62 19.75 9.78
N ASN A 28 7.11 18.56 9.41
CA ASN A 28 6.34 17.56 8.68
C ASN A 28 6.66 16.16 9.22
N GLY A 29 5.98 15.14 8.69
CA GLY A 29 6.21 13.74 9.07
C GLY A 29 7.58 13.18 8.66
N ASP A 30 7.85 11.96 9.11
CA ASP A 30 9.11 11.25 8.83
C ASP A 30 9.33 11.02 7.32
N ASP A 31 8.26 10.83 6.56
CA ASP A 31 8.27 10.64 5.10
C ASP A 31 8.81 11.87 4.36
N VAL A 32 8.30 13.06 4.69
CA VAL A 32 8.78 14.35 4.16
C VAL A 32 10.22 14.59 4.61
N THR A 33 10.55 14.25 5.85
CA THR A 33 11.92 14.40 6.39
C THR A 33 12.93 13.54 5.62
N VAL A 34 12.60 12.27 5.35
CA VAL A 34 13.43 11.37 4.54
C VAL A 34 13.59 11.90 3.12
N ALA A 35 12.51 12.39 2.49
CA ALA A 35 12.56 12.98 1.15
C ALA A 35 13.44 14.24 1.12
N TYR A 36 13.34 15.10 2.13
CA TYR A 36 14.17 16.29 2.27
C TYR A 36 15.66 15.94 2.41
N ILE A 37 16.00 14.97 3.25
CA ILE A 37 17.39 14.50 3.39
C ILE A 37 17.92 13.92 2.07
N ALA A 38 17.10 13.14 1.35
CA ALA A 38 17.47 12.62 0.03
C ALA A 38 17.71 13.75 -0.98
N HIS A 39 16.88 14.79 -0.97
CA HIS A 39 17.05 15.98 -1.80
C HIS A 39 18.37 16.70 -1.51
N LEU A 40 18.75 16.85 -0.23
CA LEU A 40 20.07 17.40 0.16
C LEU A 40 21.25 16.57 -0.38
N GLN A 41 21.03 15.30 -0.72
CA GLN A 41 22.03 14.44 -1.35
C GLN A 41 22.02 14.50 -2.89
N ASN A 42 21.29 15.45 -3.49
CA ASN A 42 21.04 15.58 -4.93
C ASN A 42 20.39 14.32 -5.52
N ILE A 43 19.49 13.68 -4.77
CA ILE A 43 18.71 12.52 -5.24
C ILE A 43 17.28 12.96 -5.50
N SER A 44 16.81 12.72 -6.72
CA SER A 44 15.39 12.86 -7.07
C SER A 44 14.64 11.57 -6.74
N LEU A 45 13.40 11.71 -6.29
CA LEU A 45 12.51 10.56 -6.09
C LEU A 45 12.16 9.94 -7.44
N THR A 46 12.32 8.63 -7.53
CA THR A 46 11.78 7.85 -8.66
C THR A 46 10.30 7.62 -8.38
N VAL A 47 9.43 8.11 -9.27
CA VAL A 47 7.99 7.86 -9.19
C VAL A 47 7.72 6.47 -9.73
N ILE A 48 7.07 5.65 -8.91
CA ILE A 48 6.60 4.31 -9.29
C ILE A 48 5.11 4.28 -9.00
N ASP A 49 4.31 4.03 -10.02
CA ASP A 49 2.85 4.06 -10.02
C ASP A 49 2.20 2.81 -9.39
N LYS A 50 3.01 1.91 -8.83
CA LYS A 50 2.61 0.64 -8.19
C LYS A 50 2.65 0.65 -6.66
N PHE A 51 2.81 1.82 -6.06
CA PHE A 51 2.85 2.02 -4.61
C PHE A 51 1.61 2.79 -4.18
N HIS A 52 0.62 2.09 -3.63
CA HIS A 52 -0.67 2.67 -3.30
C HIS A 52 -0.87 2.83 -1.81
N SER A 53 -1.21 4.05 -1.40
CA SER A 53 -1.58 4.36 -0.02
C SER A 53 -3.10 4.35 0.15
N HIS A 54 -3.56 4.33 1.40
CA HIS A 54 -5.00 4.42 1.70
C HIS A 54 -5.62 5.80 1.41
N PHE A 55 -4.85 6.77 0.93
CA PHE A 55 -5.37 8.04 0.43
C PHE A 55 -5.87 7.93 -1.02
N GLU A 56 -5.56 6.84 -1.73
CA GLU A 56 -6.09 6.54 -3.06
C GLU A 56 -7.38 5.72 -2.96
N LYS A 57 -8.25 5.82 -3.96
CA LYS A 57 -9.53 5.09 -3.95
C LYS A 57 -9.35 3.70 -4.54
N PHE A 58 -9.48 2.66 -3.73
CA PHE A 58 -9.24 1.27 -4.16
C PHE A 58 -10.41 0.62 -4.92
N LYS A 59 -11.62 1.21 -4.88
CA LYS A 59 -12.78 0.70 -5.62
C LYS A 59 -12.62 0.69 -7.15
N SER A 60 -11.65 1.41 -7.69
CA SER A 60 -11.41 1.52 -9.14
C SER A 60 -10.20 0.72 -9.62
N PHE A 61 -9.61 -0.11 -8.75
CA PHE A 61 -8.39 -0.82 -9.10
C PHE A 61 -8.70 -2.05 -9.98
N PRO A 62 -8.11 -2.18 -11.19
CA PRO A 62 -8.36 -3.33 -12.04
C PRO A 62 -7.91 -4.59 -11.32
N ARG A 63 -8.79 -5.58 -11.27
CA ARG A 63 -8.50 -6.82 -10.57
C ARG A 63 -7.44 -7.64 -11.29
N GLU A 64 -7.38 -7.49 -12.62
CA GLU A 64 -6.47 -8.19 -13.50
C GLU A 64 -5.01 -7.76 -13.30
N THR A 65 -4.75 -6.56 -12.77
CA THR A 65 -3.39 -6.03 -12.57
C THR A 65 -2.94 -6.10 -11.11
N ILE A 66 -3.74 -6.67 -10.21
CA ILE A 66 -3.45 -6.61 -8.76
C ILE A 66 -2.16 -7.35 -8.37
N GLU A 67 -1.77 -8.36 -9.14
CA GLU A 67 -0.53 -9.11 -8.97
C GLU A 67 0.72 -8.33 -9.40
N ASP A 68 0.54 -7.30 -10.21
CA ASP A 68 1.60 -6.40 -10.66
C ASP A 68 1.91 -5.29 -9.65
N GLU A 69 1.05 -5.10 -8.65
CA GLU A 69 1.18 -4.04 -7.65
C GLU A 69 2.19 -4.38 -6.55
N ILE A 70 2.92 -3.36 -6.08
CA ILE A 70 4.02 -3.54 -5.13
C ILE A 70 3.55 -3.30 -3.69
N VAL A 71 2.77 -2.24 -3.48
CA VAL A 71 2.21 -1.91 -2.16
C VAL A 71 0.74 -1.56 -2.32
N LEU A 72 -0.10 -2.20 -1.51
CA LEU A 72 -1.51 -1.88 -1.35
C LEU A 72 -1.79 -1.61 0.13
N SER A 73 -2.82 -0.82 0.41
CA SER A 73 -3.17 -0.40 1.77
C SER A 73 -4.69 -0.44 1.95
N TYR A 74 -5.16 -0.12 3.16
CA TYR A 74 -6.58 0.00 3.45
C TYR A 74 -6.81 1.02 4.58
N LYS A 75 -8.01 1.62 4.62
CA LYS A 75 -8.46 2.42 5.77
C LYS A 75 -9.98 2.51 5.82
N GLY A 76 -10.56 2.00 6.91
CA GLY A 76 -12.02 1.99 7.08
C GLY A 76 -12.71 1.33 5.88
N PRO A 77 -13.63 2.02 5.18
CA PRO A 77 -14.34 1.46 4.01
C PRO A 77 -13.53 1.51 2.70
N ASN A 78 -12.34 2.12 2.70
CA ASN A 78 -11.46 2.13 1.54
C ASN A 78 -10.62 0.86 1.51
N ILE A 79 -11.14 -0.16 0.83
CA ILE A 79 -10.59 -1.51 0.71
C ILE A 79 -10.63 -1.97 -0.75
N LEU A 80 -9.89 -3.02 -1.07
CA LEU A 80 -9.83 -3.63 -2.40
C LEU A 80 -11.14 -4.32 -2.79
N ASP A 81 -11.56 -4.18 -4.04
CA ASP A 81 -12.72 -4.89 -4.58
C ASP A 81 -12.30 -6.17 -5.31
N ILE A 82 -12.12 -7.24 -4.54
CA ILE A 82 -11.59 -8.54 -5.01
C ILE A 82 -12.44 -9.69 -4.49
N GLU A 83 -12.36 -10.89 -5.08
CA GLU A 83 -12.98 -12.07 -4.48
C GLU A 83 -12.18 -12.59 -3.28
N GLY A 84 -12.85 -13.26 -2.34
CA GLY A 84 -12.17 -13.99 -1.28
C GLY A 84 -13.06 -14.28 -0.07
N PHE A 85 -12.48 -14.20 1.12
CA PHE A 85 -13.21 -14.34 2.38
C PHE A 85 -14.33 -13.29 2.49
N ASP A 86 -15.33 -13.54 3.33
CA ASP A 86 -16.36 -12.55 3.62
C ASP A 86 -15.80 -11.36 4.42
N LEU A 87 -16.50 -10.21 4.42
CA LEU A 87 -16.03 -9.00 5.09
C LEU A 87 -16.03 -9.06 6.63
N ILE A 88 -16.71 -10.04 7.22
CA ILE A 88 -16.66 -10.24 8.68
C ILE A 88 -15.33 -10.91 9.04
N THR A 89 -14.92 -11.90 8.24
CA THR A 89 -13.65 -12.61 8.39
C THR A 89 -12.45 -11.78 7.95
N ASP A 90 -12.56 -11.08 6.82
CA ASP A 90 -11.48 -10.30 6.21
C ASP A 90 -11.94 -8.86 5.88
N PRO A 91 -12.11 -8.01 6.90
CA PRO A 91 -12.57 -6.63 6.72
C PRO A 91 -11.55 -5.75 5.98
N THR A 92 -10.29 -6.17 5.88
CA THR A 92 -9.20 -5.40 5.25
C THR A 92 -8.92 -5.84 3.81
N ARG A 93 -9.43 -7.02 3.42
CA ARG A 93 -9.18 -7.70 2.14
C ARG A 93 -7.77 -8.25 1.97
N LEU A 94 -6.89 -8.13 2.98
CA LEU A 94 -5.51 -8.56 2.86
C LEU A 94 -5.37 -10.09 2.92
N MET A 95 -6.27 -10.80 3.62
CA MET A 95 -6.27 -12.27 3.59
C MET A 95 -6.72 -12.81 2.23
N SER A 96 -7.74 -12.17 1.65
CA SER A 96 -8.24 -12.47 0.32
C SER A 96 -7.17 -12.19 -0.75
N LEU A 97 -6.50 -11.03 -0.67
CA LEU A 97 -5.38 -10.69 -1.54
C LEU A 97 -4.25 -11.72 -1.41
N HIS A 98 -3.89 -12.10 -0.18
CA HIS A 98 -2.88 -13.13 0.06
C HIS A 98 -3.24 -14.44 -0.64
N CYS A 99 -4.50 -14.87 -0.57
CA CYS A 99 -4.93 -16.12 -1.20
C CYS A 99 -5.07 -16.05 -2.73
N ILE A 100 -5.22 -14.86 -3.31
CA ILE A 100 -5.10 -14.67 -4.76
C ILE A 100 -3.64 -14.87 -5.19
N LEU A 101 -2.69 -14.25 -4.47
CA LEU A 101 -1.25 -14.29 -4.79
C LEU A 101 -0.60 -15.65 -4.44
N PHE A 102 -1.07 -16.30 -3.37
CA PHE A 102 -0.49 -17.52 -2.81
C PHE A 102 -1.57 -18.59 -2.57
N PRO A 103 -2.19 -19.13 -3.63
CA PRO A 103 -3.38 -19.98 -3.53
C PRO A 103 -3.14 -21.29 -2.76
N ASN A 104 -1.89 -21.74 -2.65
CA ASN A 104 -1.52 -22.99 -1.99
C ASN A 104 -1.19 -22.82 -0.50
N ALA A 105 -1.30 -21.62 0.07
CA ALA A 105 -1.08 -21.42 1.50
C ALA A 105 -2.21 -22.08 2.32
N ASP A 106 -1.87 -22.67 3.47
CA ASP A 106 -2.82 -23.47 4.29
C ASP A 106 -4.12 -22.72 4.62
N LEU A 107 -4.00 -21.42 4.90
CA LEU A 107 -5.12 -20.52 5.17
C LEU A 107 -6.17 -20.54 4.06
N CYS A 108 -5.73 -20.62 2.81
CA CYS A 108 -6.55 -20.43 1.62
C CYS A 108 -7.46 -21.62 1.31
N SER A 109 -7.16 -22.79 1.89
CA SER A 109 -8.02 -23.99 1.79
C SER A 109 -9.44 -23.76 2.35
N THR A 110 -9.57 -22.85 3.31
CA THR A 110 -10.83 -22.51 3.97
C THR A 110 -11.61 -21.39 3.28
N MET A 111 -11.00 -20.75 2.28
CA MET A 111 -11.57 -19.59 1.61
C MET A 111 -12.73 -19.99 0.70
N LYS A 112 -13.94 -19.56 1.06
CA LYS A 112 -15.08 -19.57 0.12
C LYS A 112 -15.02 -18.28 -0.69
N ARG A 113 -14.65 -18.38 -1.97
CA ARG A 113 -14.53 -17.21 -2.86
C ARG A 113 -15.89 -16.52 -3.00
N THR A 114 -16.04 -15.39 -2.34
CA THR A 114 -17.21 -14.51 -2.41
C THR A 114 -16.78 -13.15 -2.94
N TYR A 115 -17.64 -12.50 -3.72
CA TYR A 115 -17.48 -11.08 -4.05
C TYR A 115 -17.91 -10.23 -2.84
N PRO A 116 -17.27 -9.08 -2.60
CA PRO A 116 -17.76 -8.13 -1.61
C PRO A 116 -19.15 -7.68 -2.08
N THR A 117 -20.17 -7.92 -1.26
CA THR A 117 -21.53 -7.58 -1.65
C THR A 117 -21.69 -6.06 -1.70
N THR A 118 -21.58 -5.45 -2.88
CA THR A 118 -22.31 -4.22 -3.20
C THR A 118 -22.65 -4.17 -4.70
N SER A 119 -23.95 -4.21 -4.99
CA SER A 119 -24.66 -4.06 -6.28
C SER A 119 -24.44 -5.11 -7.38
N LYS A 120 -25.14 -6.24 -7.27
CA LYS A 120 -25.99 -6.70 -8.39
C LYS A 120 -27.42 -6.22 -8.12
N THR A 121 -27.73 -5.00 -8.54
CA THR A 121 -29.11 -4.57 -8.74
C THR A 121 -29.16 -3.54 -9.86
N ILE A 122 -29.68 -4.01 -11.00
CA ILE A 122 -30.40 -3.28 -12.06
C ILE A 122 -29.54 -2.39 -12.98
N GLU A 123 -29.08 -2.98 -14.09
CA GLU A 123 -29.15 -2.36 -15.43
C GLU A 123 -29.01 -3.47 -16.50
N ASP A 124 -29.99 -4.36 -16.53
CA ASP A 124 -30.29 -5.26 -17.66
C ASP A 124 -31.81 -5.30 -17.79
N SER A 125 -32.42 -4.17 -18.19
CA SER A 125 -33.80 -4.08 -18.69
C SER A 125 -34.07 -2.67 -19.25
N VAL A 126 -34.24 -2.62 -20.58
CA VAL A 126 -34.66 -1.51 -21.48
C VAL A 126 -33.52 -0.69 -22.08
#